data_AF-A0A067PV03-F1
#
_entry.id   AF-A0A067PV03-F1
#
_cell.length_a   1.000
_cell.length_b   1.000
_cell.length_c   1.000
_cell.angle_alpha   90.00
_cell.angle_beta   90.00
_cell.angle_gamma   90.00
#
_symmetry.space_group_name_H-M   'P 1'
#
loop_
_entity.id
_entity.type
_entity.pdbx_description
1 polymer ?
#
loop_
_entity_poly.entity_id
_entity_poly.type
_entity_poly.pdbx_seq_one_letter_code
_entity_poly.pdbx_strand_id
1 'polypeptide(L)'
;MSHYTSSSRRSSTESRLSIPHFPSARNFKISPGKFISRTFTKWLKSPEARSDGVDRLTILSVAWGKSNKVPSHEYLVVTLRNCSSSLRVERDSDSRSTLWSPKSRSSSKDTITIADHFLDLVGRDDTILASFAFKHPTVPLISLSTLLELISQQSDKYTLWTFNCWWYVGCLWRNLAKRAKGSDGVCFRMNEEVDEVRRFADEGGEAWDAIGFGQVLQFVHLAALERTWYRDSKAPKSQLKKVSDDIDQMFSQSCGRMEKGKVFGRDKLRVLILSQSEPSKSAFLPDAFRDAVVVRNPVVS
;
A
#
# COMPACT_ATOMS: atom_id res chain seq x y z
N MET A 1 -48.58 -22.46 7.68
CA MET A 1 -47.28 -22.70 7.01
C MET A 1 -46.99 -21.48 6.15
N SER A 2 -46.00 -20.67 6.54
CA SER A 2 -45.71 -19.38 5.91
C SER A 2 -44.67 -19.57 4.81
N HIS A 3 -45.01 -19.19 3.58
CA HIS A 3 -44.12 -19.24 2.43
C HIS A 3 -43.10 -18.10 2.52
N TYR A 4 -41.89 -18.43 2.97
CA TYR A 4 -40.76 -17.51 2.93
C TYR A 4 -40.27 -17.41 1.49
N THR A 5 -40.65 -16.34 0.78
CA THR A 5 -40.13 -16.04 -0.55
C THR A 5 -38.72 -15.45 -0.39
N SER A 6 -37.73 -16.23 -0.82
CA SER A 6 -36.34 -15.78 -0.94
C SER A 6 -36.29 -14.62 -1.95
N SER A 7 -36.26 -13.40 -1.43
CA SER A 7 -35.95 -12.19 -2.17
C SER A 7 -34.49 -12.27 -2.61
N SER A 8 -34.27 -12.87 -3.78
CA SER A 8 -33.01 -12.78 -4.51
C SER A 8 -32.83 -11.32 -4.95
N ARG A 9 -32.27 -10.51 -4.05
CA ARG A 9 -31.76 -9.18 -4.39
C ARG A 9 -30.67 -9.40 -5.44
N ARG A 10 -31.03 -9.18 -6.71
CA ARG A 10 -30.07 -8.93 -7.78
C ARG A 10 -29.23 -7.74 -7.34
N SER A 11 -28.11 -8.03 -6.69
CA SER A 11 -27.00 -7.10 -6.56
C SER A 11 -26.69 -6.67 -7.98
N SER A 12 -27.03 -5.43 -8.33
CA SER A 12 -26.56 -4.85 -9.58
C SER A 12 -25.04 -4.88 -9.46
N THR A 13 -24.43 -5.87 -10.09
CA THR A 13 -23.00 -5.88 -10.38
C THR A 13 -22.74 -4.72 -11.31
N GLU A 14 -22.73 -3.51 -10.76
CA GLU A 14 -22.10 -2.36 -11.40
C GLU A 14 -20.70 -2.85 -11.75
N SER A 15 -20.47 -3.04 -13.04
CA SER A 15 -19.21 -3.52 -13.57
C SER A 15 -18.14 -2.54 -13.09
N ARG A 16 -17.35 -2.96 -12.10
CA ARG A 16 -16.25 -2.14 -11.59
C ARG A 16 -15.30 -1.90 -12.74
N LEU A 17 -15.03 -0.62 -13.04
CA LEU A 17 -14.11 -0.26 -14.10
C LEU A 17 -12.68 -0.60 -13.68
N SER A 18 -11.89 -1.14 -14.61
CA SER A 18 -10.45 -1.34 -14.44
C SER A 18 -9.70 -0.08 -14.89
N ILE A 19 -8.55 0.22 -14.29
CA ILE A 19 -7.71 1.37 -14.65
C ILE A 19 -7.43 1.46 -16.16
N PRO A 20 -7.04 0.39 -16.86
CA PRO A 20 -6.74 0.45 -18.29
C PRO A 20 -7.96 0.78 -19.17
N HIS A 21 -9.18 0.71 -18.63
CA HIS A 21 -10.40 1.08 -19.35
C HIS A 21 -10.64 2.60 -19.35
N PHE A 22 -9.98 3.37 -18.48
CA PHE A 22 -10.06 4.83 -18.53
C PHE A 22 -9.45 5.36 -19.85
N PRO A 23 -10.16 6.22 -20.61
CA PRO A 23 -9.61 6.86 -21.80
C PRO A 23 -8.25 7.54 -21.57
N SER A 24 -8.10 8.29 -20.49
CA SER A 24 -6.85 8.94 -20.09
C SER A 24 -5.72 7.94 -19.83
N ALA A 25 -6.01 6.79 -19.20
CA ALA A 25 -5.00 5.77 -18.96
C ALA A 25 -4.37 5.30 -20.29
N ARG A 26 -5.20 5.05 -21.30
CA ARG A 26 -4.74 4.67 -22.65
C ARG A 26 -3.91 5.77 -23.32
N ASN A 27 -4.33 7.04 -23.20
CA ASN A 27 -3.59 8.18 -23.74
C ASN A 27 -2.19 8.33 -23.10
N PHE A 28 -2.08 7.99 -21.81
CA PHE A 28 -0.82 7.97 -21.07
C PHE A 28 -0.06 6.64 -21.19
N LYS A 29 -0.54 5.70 -22.01
CA LYS A 29 0.02 4.35 -22.19
C LYS A 29 0.10 3.54 -20.89
N ILE A 30 -0.88 3.74 -20.00
CA ILE A 30 -1.08 2.95 -18.79
C ILE A 30 -1.96 1.75 -19.17
N SER A 31 -1.35 0.57 -19.24
CA SER A 31 -2.01 -0.72 -19.49
C SER A 31 -1.86 -1.64 -18.27
N PRO A 32 -2.39 -2.88 -18.26
CA PRO A 32 -1.89 -3.89 -17.34
C PRO A 32 -0.37 -4.08 -17.53
N GLY A 33 0.36 -4.35 -16.45
CA GLY A 33 1.82 -4.52 -16.47
C GLY A 33 2.59 -3.51 -15.62
N LYS A 34 3.91 -3.48 -15.80
CA LYS A 34 4.87 -2.72 -14.97
C LYS A 34 5.32 -1.44 -15.67
N PHE A 35 5.31 -0.32 -14.93
CA PHE A 35 5.70 1.01 -15.40
C PHE A 35 6.55 1.75 -14.38
N ILE A 36 7.27 2.78 -14.82
CA ILE A 36 7.97 3.71 -13.93
C ILE A 36 6.93 4.55 -13.18
N SER A 37 7.11 4.71 -11.86
CA SER A 37 6.19 5.45 -10.99
C SER A 37 5.89 6.86 -11.50
N ARG A 38 6.90 7.55 -12.05
CA ARG A 38 6.77 8.89 -12.64
C ARG A 38 5.74 8.96 -13.76
N THR A 39 5.61 7.92 -14.58
CA THR A 39 4.60 7.86 -15.64
C THR A 39 3.20 7.77 -15.04
N PHE A 40 3.04 6.93 -14.01
CA PHE A 40 1.81 6.77 -13.27
C PHE A 40 1.40 8.06 -12.53
N THR A 41 2.33 8.74 -11.84
CA THR A 41 2.04 9.99 -11.12
C THR A 41 1.66 11.12 -12.08
N LYS A 42 2.33 11.21 -13.23
CA LYS A 42 1.99 12.18 -14.28
C LYS A 42 0.57 11.97 -14.79
N TRP A 43 0.18 10.72 -15.07
CA TRP A 43 -1.19 10.40 -15.48
C TRP A 43 -2.20 10.76 -14.40
N LEU A 44 -1.97 10.33 -13.16
CA LEU A 44 -2.92 10.53 -12.05
C LEU A 44 -3.22 12.01 -11.76
N LYS A 45 -2.26 12.90 -12.04
CA LYS A 45 -2.38 14.36 -11.87
C LYS A 45 -2.95 15.10 -13.08
N SER A 46 -3.12 14.39 -14.20
CA SER A 46 -3.58 15.00 -15.44
C SER A 46 -5.05 15.45 -15.34
N PRO A 47 -5.44 16.54 -16.02
CA PRO A 47 -6.84 16.92 -16.15
C PRO A 47 -7.71 15.80 -16.73
N GLU A 48 -7.16 15.02 -17.67
CA GLU A 48 -7.82 13.91 -18.34
C GLU A 48 -8.20 12.80 -17.35
N ALA A 49 -7.29 12.43 -16.44
CA ALA A 49 -7.59 11.47 -15.38
C ALA A 49 -8.70 11.97 -14.45
N ARG A 50 -8.72 13.26 -14.15
CA ARG A 50 -9.82 13.85 -13.36
C ARG A 50 -11.15 13.79 -14.10
N SER A 51 -11.17 14.09 -15.40
CA SER A 51 -12.38 13.96 -16.23
C SER A 51 -12.92 12.54 -16.28
N ASP A 52 -12.04 11.55 -16.25
CA ASP A 52 -12.37 10.13 -16.16
C ASP A 52 -12.85 9.69 -14.76
N GLY A 53 -12.83 10.59 -13.77
CA GLY A 53 -13.24 10.30 -12.39
C GLY A 53 -12.19 9.54 -11.57
N VAL A 54 -10.93 9.53 -12.00
CA VAL A 54 -9.82 8.85 -11.30
C VAL A 54 -9.56 9.48 -9.92
N ASP A 55 -9.88 10.75 -9.74
CA ASP A 55 -9.81 11.47 -8.45
C ASP A 55 -10.79 10.93 -7.40
N ARG A 56 -11.81 10.17 -7.82
CA ARG A 56 -12.77 9.50 -6.94
C ARG A 56 -12.29 8.12 -6.47
N LEU A 57 -11.21 7.59 -7.04
CA LEU A 57 -10.65 6.32 -6.60
C LEU A 57 -10.02 6.49 -5.21
N THR A 58 -10.38 5.59 -4.30
CA THR A 58 -9.81 5.56 -2.96
C THR A 58 -9.12 4.24 -2.69
N ILE A 59 -8.13 4.27 -1.82
CA ILE A 59 -7.41 3.08 -1.37
C ILE A 59 -8.31 2.32 -0.41
N LEU A 60 -8.59 1.06 -0.72
CA LEU A 60 -9.35 0.14 0.11
C LEU A 60 -8.45 -0.55 1.14
N SER A 61 -7.34 -1.11 0.68
CA SER A 61 -6.41 -1.87 1.51
C SER A 61 -4.99 -1.81 0.97
N VAL A 62 -4.04 -2.10 1.86
CA VAL A 62 -2.61 -2.18 1.57
C VAL A 62 -2.08 -3.47 2.19
N ALA A 63 -1.34 -4.27 1.42
CA ALA A 63 -0.64 -5.46 1.87
C ALA A 63 0.86 -5.31 1.64
N TRP A 64 1.66 -5.70 2.63
CA TRP A 64 3.12 -5.72 2.55
C TRP A 64 3.56 -7.12 2.11
N GLY A 65 4.12 -7.21 0.91
CA GLY A 65 4.68 -8.44 0.37
C GLY A 65 6.21 -8.46 0.42
N LYS A 66 6.77 -9.67 0.47
CA LYS A 66 8.20 -9.95 0.46
C LYS A 66 8.44 -11.16 -0.43
N SER A 67 9.37 -11.03 -1.37
CA SER A 67 9.80 -12.18 -2.18
C SER A 67 10.71 -13.12 -1.41
N ASN A 68 10.66 -14.40 -1.75
CA ASN A 68 11.53 -15.44 -1.19
C ASN A 68 12.99 -15.39 -1.69
N LYS A 69 13.33 -14.45 -2.56
CA LYS A 69 14.68 -14.32 -3.13
C LYS A 69 15.66 -13.80 -2.09
N VAL A 70 16.95 -14.04 -2.32
CA VAL A 70 18.03 -13.47 -1.50
C VAL A 70 18.88 -12.52 -2.40
N PRO A 71 19.07 -11.24 -2.00
CA PRO A 71 18.34 -10.55 -0.94
C PRO A 71 16.84 -10.49 -1.26
N SER A 72 16.01 -10.43 -0.21
CA SER A 72 14.56 -10.32 -0.39
C SER A 72 14.21 -8.95 -0.96
N HIS A 73 13.15 -8.94 -1.76
CA HIS A 73 12.60 -7.73 -2.33
C HIS A 73 11.16 -7.52 -1.82
N GLU A 74 10.92 -6.33 -1.30
CA GLU A 74 9.71 -5.93 -0.62
C GLU A 74 8.90 -4.99 -1.49
N TYR A 75 7.59 -5.12 -1.39
CA TYR A 75 6.64 -4.35 -2.18
C TYR A 75 5.34 -4.15 -1.40
N LEU A 76 4.55 -3.17 -1.83
CA LEU A 76 3.17 -3.03 -1.39
C LEU A 76 2.22 -3.44 -2.49
N VAL A 77 1.13 -4.13 -2.13
CA VAL A 77 -0.04 -4.27 -3.01
C VAL A 77 -1.16 -3.41 -2.46
N VAL A 78 -1.64 -2.48 -3.28
CA VAL A 78 -2.69 -1.51 -2.98
C VAL A 78 -3.93 -1.89 -3.76
N THR A 79 -5.02 -2.18 -3.05
CA THR A 79 -6.32 -2.47 -3.65
C THR A 79 -7.18 -1.22 -3.62
N LEU A 80 -7.94 -0.97 -4.68
CA LEU A 80 -8.76 0.23 -4.85
C LEU A 80 -10.23 -0.05 -4.58
N ARG A 81 -10.94 0.95 -4.06
CA ARG A 81 -12.40 0.95 -3.99
C ARG A 81 -12.98 1.42 -5.32
N ASN A 82 -14.09 0.80 -5.74
CA ASN A 82 -14.82 1.10 -6.97
C ASN A 82 -14.01 0.88 -8.26
N CYS A 83 -12.88 0.17 -8.17
CA CYS A 83 -12.06 -0.23 -9.30
C CYS A 83 -11.66 -1.69 -9.09
N SER A 84 -11.62 -2.48 -10.16
CA SER A 84 -11.16 -3.87 -10.08
C SER A 84 -9.63 -3.95 -9.96
N SER A 85 -8.90 -2.95 -10.47
CA SER A 85 -7.45 -2.97 -10.48
C SER A 85 -6.83 -2.92 -9.09
N SER A 86 -5.72 -3.62 -8.96
CA SER A 86 -4.78 -3.54 -7.87
C SER A 86 -3.44 -3.00 -8.38
N LEU A 87 -2.66 -2.42 -7.48
CA LEU A 87 -1.36 -1.80 -7.80
C LEU A 87 -0.28 -2.43 -6.94
N ARG A 88 0.79 -2.94 -7.54
CA ARG A 88 2.01 -3.31 -6.84
C ARG A 88 3.01 -2.18 -6.95
N VAL A 89 3.46 -1.69 -5.79
CA VAL A 89 4.38 -0.56 -5.65
C VAL A 89 5.68 -1.10 -5.10
N GLU A 90 6.76 -0.92 -5.84
CA GLU A 90 8.06 -1.45 -5.46
C GLU A 90 9.20 -0.58 -5.98
N ARG A 91 10.35 -0.67 -5.31
CA ARG A 91 11.58 -0.02 -5.73
C ARG A 91 12.54 -1.06 -6.30
N ASP A 92 12.66 -1.07 -7.62
CA ASP A 92 13.58 -1.97 -8.30
C ASP A 92 15.00 -1.44 -8.17
N SER A 93 15.91 -2.27 -7.64
CA SER A 93 17.34 -1.93 -7.61
C SER A 93 18.01 -2.68 -8.74
N ASP A 94 18.40 -1.94 -9.80
CA ASP A 94 19.13 -2.49 -10.92
C ASP A 94 20.43 -3.13 -10.39
N SER A 95 20.47 -4.46 -10.39
CA SER A 95 21.64 -5.35 -10.23
C SER A 95 22.11 -5.72 -8.81
N ARG A 96 22.21 -7.05 -8.61
CA ARG A 96 23.13 -7.67 -7.64
C ARG A 96 24.58 -7.28 -7.87
N SER A 97 25.00 -6.78 -9.03
CA SER A 97 26.41 -6.39 -9.27
C SER A 97 26.82 -5.20 -8.44
N THR A 98 25.85 -4.38 -8.03
CA THR A 98 26.19 -3.36 -7.06
C THR A 98 26.67 -3.99 -5.75
N LEU A 99 26.31 -5.26 -5.39
CA LEU A 99 26.58 -5.97 -4.08
C LEU A 99 28.05 -5.87 -3.63
N TRP A 100 28.91 -5.55 -4.59
CA TRP A 100 30.36 -5.54 -4.49
C TRP A 100 31.00 -4.15 -4.67
N SER A 101 30.22 -3.09 -4.89
CA SER A 101 30.74 -1.72 -5.12
C SER A 101 29.92 -0.64 -4.39
N PRO A 102 30.23 -0.36 -3.10
CA PRO A 102 29.56 0.66 -2.28
C PRO A 102 29.63 2.09 -2.83
N LYS A 103 30.52 2.36 -3.80
CA LYS A 103 30.69 3.67 -4.43
C LYS A 103 29.85 3.84 -5.71
N SER A 104 29.18 2.79 -6.17
CA SER A 104 28.35 2.86 -7.38
C SER A 104 27.01 3.53 -7.06
N ARG A 105 26.64 4.58 -7.81
CA ARG A 105 25.30 5.15 -7.75
C ARG A 105 24.32 4.13 -8.33
N SER A 106 23.46 3.53 -7.51
CA SER A 106 22.39 2.67 -8.04
C SER A 106 21.33 3.51 -8.76
N SER A 107 20.96 3.13 -9.98
CA SER A 107 19.76 3.63 -10.66
C SER A 107 18.52 2.93 -10.11
N SER A 108 18.22 3.12 -8.82
CA SER A 108 16.98 2.59 -8.24
C SER A 108 15.78 3.19 -8.99
N LYS A 109 14.87 2.35 -9.46
CA LYS A 109 13.67 2.76 -10.19
C LYS A 109 12.43 2.40 -9.39
N ASP A 110 11.65 3.41 -9.07
CA ASP A 110 10.33 3.21 -8.49
C ASP A 110 9.38 2.74 -9.58
N THR A 111 8.66 1.66 -9.32
CA THR A 111 7.77 1.05 -10.30
C THR A 111 6.39 0.76 -9.74
N ILE A 112 5.42 0.79 -10.64
CA ILE A 112 4.02 0.46 -10.38
C ILE A 112 3.65 -0.65 -11.35
N THR A 113 3.17 -1.77 -10.83
CA THR A 113 2.59 -2.85 -11.64
C THR A 113 1.08 -2.87 -11.44
N ILE A 114 0.31 -2.86 -12.53
CA ILE A 114 -1.16 -2.85 -12.50
C ILE A 114 -1.66 -4.22 -12.97
N ALA A 115 -2.60 -4.80 -12.21
CA ALA A 115 -3.32 -6.00 -12.59
C ALA A 115 -4.78 -5.93 -12.12
N ASP A 116 -5.65 -6.76 -12.70
CA ASP A 116 -7.07 -6.83 -12.32
C ASP A 116 -7.31 -7.59 -11.02
N HIS A 117 -6.37 -8.44 -10.60
CA HIS A 117 -6.49 -9.19 -9.36
C HIS A 117 -5.26 -9.03 -8.47
N PHE A 118 -5.53 -8.99 -7.16
CA PHE A 118 -4.49 -8.93 -6.14
C PHE A 118 -3.46 -10.06 -6.28
N LEU A 119 -3.92 -11.28 -6.55
CA LEU A 119 -3.05 -12.46 -6.63
C LEU A 119 -2.10 -12.42 -7.84
N ASP A 120 -2.46 -11.72 -8.92
CA ASP A 120 -1.59 -11.57 -10.10
C ASP A 120 -0.35 -10.72 -9.79
N LEU A 121 -0.39 -9.97 -8.67
CA LEU A 121 0.69 -9.11 -8.20
C LEU A 121 1.57 -9.77 -7.13
N VAL A 122 1.17 -10.94 -6.63
CA VAL A 122 1.90 -11.69 -5.60
C VAL A 122 2.54 -12.89 -6.28
N GLY A 123 3.87 -12.96 -6.26
CA GLY A 123 4.58 -14.12 -6.78
C GLY A 123 4.14 -15.39 -6.05
N ARG A 124 4.17 -16.54 -6.74
CA ARG A 124 3.76 -17.83 -6.16
C ARG A 124 4.43 -18.14 -4.83
N ASP A 125 5.70 -17.75 -4.72
CA ASP A 125 6.53 -17.98 -3.54
C ASP A 125 6.74 -16.71 -2.70
N ASP A 126 6.05 -15.62 -3.02
CA ASP A 126 6.11 -14.41 -2.22
C ASP A 126 5.24 -14.58 -0.96
N THR A 127 5.65 -13.94 0.13
CA THR A 127 4.96 -13.98 1.41
C THR A 127 4.34 -12.61 1.71
N ILE A 128 3.08 -12.58 2.11
CA ILE A 128 2.46 -11.38 2.68
C ILE A 128 2.75 -11.35 4.18
N LEU A 129 3.45 -10.30 4.61
CA LEU A 129 3.88 -10.12 6.00
C LEU A 129 2.77 -9.51 6.86
N ALA A 130 2.05 -8.54 6.30
CA ALA A 130 0.95 -7.87 6.98
C ALA A 130 0.01 -7.19 5.97
N SER A 131 -1.18 -6.83 6.42
CA SER A 131 -2.12 -6.00 5.66
C SER A 131 -2.89 -5.05 6.57
N PHE A 132 -3.32 -3.92 6.02
CA PHE A 132 -4.39 -3.14 6.63
C PHE A 132 -5.45 -2.73 5.61
N ALA A 133 -6.68 -2.60 6.08
CA ALA A 133 -7.79 -2.08 5.29
C ALA A 133 -8.42 -0.88 5.98
N PHE A 134 -8.83 0.11 5.18
CA PHE A 134 -9.57 1.26 5.69
C PHE A 134 -11.04 0.86 5.89
N LYS A 135 -11.57 0.98 7.11
CA LYS A 135 -13.01 0.73 7.36
C LYS A 135 -13.89 1.68 6.55
N HIS A 136 -13.42 2.92 6.41
CA HIS A 136 -13.99 3.93 5.54
C HIS A 136 -12.89 4.39 4.57
N PRO A 137 -12.84 3.84 3.35
CA PRO A 137 -11.86 4.19 2.31
C PRO A 137 -11.97 5.66 1.88
N THR A 138 -11.35 6.55 2.65
CA THR A 138 -11.33 8.00 2.42
C THR A 138 -10.00 8.47 1.85
N VAL A 139 -8.96 7.63 1.87
CA VAL A 139 -7.64 7.98 1.35
C VAL A 139 -7.67 7.92 -0.17
N PRO A 140 -7.58 9.06 -0.88
CA PRO A 140 -7.67 9.07 -2.33
C PRO A 140 -6.39 8.48 -2.95
N LEU A 141 -6.51 7.89 -4.13
CA LEU A 141 -5.36 7.30 -4.85
C LEU A 141 -4.25 8.34 -5.10
N ILE A 142 -4.61 9.62 -5.26
CA ILE A 142 -3.64 10.72 -5.41
C ILE A 142 -2.67 10.83 -4.22
N SER A 143 -3.07 10.41 -3.02
CA SER A 143 -2.19 10.37 -1.85
C SER A 143 -0.98 9.44 -2.07
N LEU A 144 -1.17 8.31 -2.76
CA LEU A 144 -0.06 7.42 -3.13
C LEU A 144 0.91 8.13 -4.09
N SER A 145 0.39 8.80 -5.12
CA SER A 145 1.23 9.55 -6.07
C SER A 145 2.05 10.65 -5.39
N THR A 146 1.46 11.38 -4.44
CA THR A 146 2.18 12.41 -3.68
C THR A 146 3.33 11.79 -2.88
N LEU A 147 3.09 10.64 -2.21
CA LEU A 147 4.16 9.95 -1.48
C LEU A 147 5.28 9.46 -2.39
N LEU A 148 4.95 8.87 -3.54
CA LEU A 148 5.93 8.38 -4.51
C LEU A 148 6.90 9.49 -4.94
N GLU A 149 6.37 10.67 -5.25
CA GLU A 149 7.19 11.82 -5.63
C GLU A 149 8.02 12.36 -4.46
N LEU A 150 7.44 12.50 -3.27
CA LEU A 150 8.16 12.96 -2.08
C LEU A 150 9.33 12.02 -1.76
N ILE A 151 9.10 10.70 -1.81
CA ILE A 151 10.15 9.71 -1.58
C ILE A 151 11.22 9.79 -2.68
N SER A 152 10.83 9.95 -3.95
CA SER A 152 11.77 10.11 -5.06
C SER A 152 12.60 11.39 -4.98
N GLN A 153 12.06 12.49 -4.45
CA GLN A 153 12.82 13.74 -4.24
C GLN A 153 13.88 13.62 -3.13
N GLN A 154 13.73 12.63 -2.25
CA GLN A 154 14.59 12.46 -1.09
C GLN A 154 15.55 11.26 -1.25
N SER A 155 15.43 10.48 -2.33
CA SER A 155 16.25 9.29 -2.56
C SER A 155 17.75 9.61 -2.66
N ASP A 156 18.09 10.78 -3.20
CA ASP A 156 19.49 11.19 -3.37
C ASP A 156 20.15 11.62 -2.05
N LYS A 157 19.37 11.79 -0.97
CA LYS A 157 19.86 12.25 0.33
C LYS A 157 20.39 11.13 1.22
N TYR A 158 20.23 9.87 0.82
CA TYR A 158 20.79 8.74 1.54
C TYR A 158 21.41 7.72 0.58
N THR A 159 22.56 7.19 0.95
CA THR A 159 23.31 6.17 0.19
C THR A 159 23.09 4.80 0.83
N LEU A 160 21.83 4.33 0.90
CA LEU A 160 21.52 3.00 1.43
C LEU A 160 20.96 2.13 0.32
N TRP A 161 21.67 1.04 0.08
CA TRP A 161 21.80 0.54 -1.27
C TRP A 161 21.29 -0.90 -1.45
N THR A 162 21.07 -1.62 -0.34
CA THR A 162 20.26 -2.85 -0.25
C THR A 162 19.00 -2.69 0.60
N PHE A 163 18.97 -1.67 1.44
CA PHE A 163 17.86 -1.38 2.38
C PHE A 163 16.82 -0.42 1.81
N ASN A 164 17.02 -0.05 0.55
CA ASN A 164 16.19 0.91 -0.14
C ASN A 164 14.75 0.41 -0.28
N CYS A 165 14.55 -0.87 -0.63
CA CYS A 165 13.22 -1.46 -0.80
C CYS A 165 12.42 -1.48 0.51
N TRP A 166 13.02 -1.97 1.61
CA TRP A 166 12.43 -1.96 2.94
C TRP A 166 12.05 -0.56 3.42
N TRP A 167 13.01 0.37 3.36
CA TRP A 167 12.77 1.74 3.79
C TRP A 167 11.69 2.39 2.94
N TYR A 168 11.72 2.18 1.61
CA TYR A 168 10.76 2.71 0.66
C TYR A 168 9.34 2.21 0.97
N VAL A 169 9.18 0.89 1.11
CA VAL A 169 7.90 0.24 1.44
C VAL A 169 7.42 0.68 2.83
N GLY A 170 8.30 0.70 3.82
CA GLY A 170 7.99 1.16 5.18
C GLY A 170 7.54 2.61 5.23
N CYS A 171 8.18 3.48 4.44
CA CYS A 171 7.80 4.89 4.33
C CYS A 171 6.40 5.04 3.72
N LEU A 172 6.11 4.34 2.62
CA LEU A 172 4.77 4.32 2.00
C LEU A 172 3.71 3.81 2.97
N TRP A 173 3.94 2.63 3.55
CA TRP A 173 3.03 1.95 4.47
C TRP A 173 2.65 2.85 5.65
N ARG A 174 3.66 3.36 6.37
CA ARG A 174 3.46 4.17 7.58
C ARG A 174 2.67 5.44 7.29
N ASN A 175 3.00 6.13 6.18
CA ASN A 175 2.32 7.35 5.80
C ASN A 175 0.87 7.10 5.36
N LEU A 176 0.61 6.04 4.61
CA LEU A 176 -0.75 5.66 4.23
C LEU A 176 -1.58 5.25 5.45
N ALA A 177 -1.03 4.47 6.37
CA ALA A 177 -1.70 4.08 7.62
C ALA A 177 -2.06 5.30 8.48
N LYS A 178 -1.15 6.28 8.60
CA LYS A 178 -1.40 7.54 9.33
C LYS A 178 -2.59 8.34 8.79
N ARG A 179 -2.92 8.21 7.50
CA ARG A 179 -4.09 8.90 6.91
C ARG A 179 -5.43 8.41 7.46
N ALA A 180 -5.47 7.27 8.14
CA ALA A 180 -6.67 6.80 8.82
C ALA A 180 -6.93 7.47 10.18
N LYS A 181 -5.98 8.26 10.71
CA LYS A 181 -6.17 8.96 11.99
C LYS A 181 -7.32 9.96 11.87
N GLY A 182 -8.41 9.71 12.60
CA GLY A 182 -9.62 10.55 12.62
C GLY A 182 -10.86 9.97 11.93
N SER A 183 -10.74 8.85 11.19
CA SER A 183 -11.86 8.17 10.53
C SER A 183 -11.93 6.69 10.93
N ASP A 184 -12.63 6.36 12.02
CA ASP A 184 -13.04 5.04 12.53
C ASP A 184 -12.02 3.85 12.52
N GLY A 185 -10.74 4.13 12.23
CA GLY A 185 -9.60 3.21 12.30
C GLY A 185 -9.34 2.38 11.04
N VAL A 186 -8.18 1.72 11.04
CA VAL A 186 -7.83 0.64 10.11
C VAL A 186 -8.10 -0.72 10.74
N CYS A 187 -8.41 -1.71 9.93
CA CYS A 187 -8.34 -3.12 10.33
C CYS A 187 -6.94 -3.63 9.94
N PHE A 188 -6.07 -3.81 10.92
CA PHE A 188 -4.69 -4.29 10.72
C PHE A 188 -4.58 -5.77 11.05
N ARG A 189 -3.80 -6.51 10.25
CA ARG A 189 -3.51 -7.93 10.46
C ARG A 189 -2.05 -8.23 10.12
N MET A 190 -1.39 -8.97 10.98
CA MET A 190 -0.05 -9.52 10.75
C MET A 190 -0.13 -11.00 10.39
N ASN A 191 0.82 -11.48 9.60
CA ASN A 191 0.98 -12.90 9.32
C ASN A 191 1.89 -13.53 10.37
N GLU A 192 1.31 -13.98 11.48
CA GLU A 192 2.03 -14.59 12.61
C GLU A 192 2.64 -15.98 12.30
N GLU A 193 2.29 -16.56 11.15
CA GLU A 193 2.92 -17.79 10.65
C GLU A 193 4.34 -17.53 10.12
N VAL A 194 4.69 -16.27 9.84
CA VAL A 194 6.03 -15.90 9.38
C VAL A 194 6.93 -15.68 10.59
N ASP A 195 7.95 -16.53 10.75
CA ASP A 195 8.87 -16.50 11.90
C ASP A 195 9.48 -15.12 12.16
N GLU A 196 9.83 -14.39 11.10
CA GLU A 196 10.36 -13.04 11.19
C GLU A 196 9.35 -12.07 11.84
N VAL A 197 8.08 -12.14 11.41
CA VAL A 197 6.98 -11.32 11.95
C VAL A 197 6.70 -11.68 13.41
N ARG A 198 6.79 -12.96 13.76
CA ARG A 198 6.60 -13.44 15.15
C ARG A 198 7.70 -12.91 16.08
N ARG A 199 8.98 -13.05 15.69
CA ARG A 199 10.12 -12.53 16.48
C ARG A 199 9.97 -11.03 16.77
N PHE A 200 9.52 -10.30 15.76
CA PHE A 200 9.23 -8.89 15.85
C PHE A 200 8.10 -8.57 16.85
N ALA A 201 7.00 -9.33 16.81
CA ALA A 201 5.90 -9.17 17.77
C ALA A 201 6.33 -9.48 19.22
N ASP A 202 7.10 -10.54 19.42
CA ASP A 202 7.54 -10.99 20.75
C ASP A 202 8.46 -9.98 21.45
N GLU A 203 9.30 -9.27 20.68
CA GLU A 203 10.19 -8.21 21.20
C GLU A 203 9.42 -6.92 21.57
N GLY A 204 8.21 -6.73 21.03
CA GLY A 204 7.47 -5.47 21.08
C GLY A 204 6.66 -5.23 22.35
N GLY A 205 6.27 -6.27 23.09
CA GLY A 205 5.51 -6.21 24.35
C GLY A 205 4.07 -5.66 24.27
N GLU A 206 3.78 -4.77 23.30
CA GLU A 206 2.47 -4.18 23.02
C GLU A 206 1.90 -4.68 21.68
N ALA A 207 0.58 -4.74 21.56
CA ALA A 207 -0.09 -5.07 20.30
C ALA A 207 0.23 -4.02 19.23
N TRP A 208 0.87 -4.44 18.14
CA TRP A 208 1.24 -3.52 17.07
C TRP A 208 0.01 -3.07 16.27
N ASP A 209 -0.06 -1.77 16.00
CA ASP A 209 -0.92 -1.24 14.94
C ASP A 209 -0.16 -1.16 13.61
N ALA A 210 -0.86 -0.82 12.53
CA ALA A 210 -0.23 -0.69 11.21
C ALA A 210 0.91 0.35 11.20
N ILE A 211 0.83 1.41 12.02
CA ILE A 211 1.85 2.46 12.06
C ILE A 211 3.12 1.93 12.75
N GLY A 212 2.95 1.28 13.90
CA GLY A 212 4.00 0.64 14.68
C GLY A 212 4.72 -0.43 13.87
N PHE A 213 3.98 -1.33 13.20
CA PHE A 213 4.55 -2.35 12.32
C PHE A 213 5.45 -1.73 11.24
N GLY A 214 4.94 -0.72 10.51
CA GLY A 214 5.70 -0.05 9.46
C GLY A 214 6.94 0.68 10.00
N GLN A 215 6.84 1.29 11.18
CA GLN A 215 7.97 1.94 11.84
C GLN A 215 9.05 0.93 12.24
N VAL A 216 8.68 -0.19 12.86
CA VAL A 216 9.67 -1.21 13.24
C VAL A 216 10.39 -1.75 12.01
N LEU A 217 9.67 -2.23 11.00
CA LEU A 217 10.30 -2.77 9.79
C LEU A 217 11.17 -1.75 9.05
N GLN A 218 10.75 -0.48 9.01
CA GLN A 218 11.53 0.59 8.38
C GLN A 218 12.92 0.77 9.03
N PHE A 219 13.06 0.49 10.34
CA PHE A 219 14.30 0.73 11.09
C PHE A 219 15.03 -0.54 11.56
N VAL A 220 14.40 -1.73 11.59
CA VAL A 220 15.05 -3.00 11.99
C VAL A 220 16.33 -3.24 11.18
N HIS A 221 16.27 -2.97 9.90
CA HIS A 221 17.41 -3.20 9.03
C HIS A 221 18.55 -2.20 9.19
N LEU A 222 18.28 -1.01 9.72
CA LEU A 222 19.35 -0.11 10.11
C LEU A 222 20.21 -0.70 11.22
N ALA A 223 19.62 -1.47 12.13
CA ALA A 223 20.39 -2.20 13.14
C ALA A 223 21.30 -3.26 12.49
N ALA A 224 20.85 -3.93 11.42
CA ALA A 224 21.69 -4.85 10.65
C ALA A 224 22.84 -4.13 9.90
N LEU A 225 22.57 -2.95 9.34
CA LEU A 225 23.57 -2.06 8.72
C LEU A 225 24.66 -1.61 9.71
N GLU A 226 24.23 -1.11 10.87
CA GLU A 226 25.13 -0.65 11.94
C GLU A 226 26.08 -1.78 12.36
N ARG A 227 25.58 -3.01 12.52
CA ARG A 227 26.40 -4.18 12.85
C ARG A 227 27.40 -4.56 11.76
N THR A 228 27.05 -4.36 10.49
CA THR A 228 27.83 -4.89 9.35
C THR A 228 28.90 -3.92 8.86
N TRP A 229 28.60 -2.62 8.76
CA TRP A 229 29.49 -1.65 8.08
C TRP A 229 29.94 -0.49 8.94
N TYR A 230 29.27 -0.20 10.06
CA TYR A 230 29.52 1.01 10.83
C TYR A 230 29.60 0.68 12.32
N ARG A 231 30.70 0.06 12.76
CA ARG A 231 30.93 -0.26 14.18
C ARG A 231 30.78 0.97 15.10
N ASP A 232 30.97 2.20 14.61
CA ASP A 232 30.99 3.42 15.45
C ASP A 232 30.18 4.63 14.94
N SER A 233 29.37 4.52 13.88
CA SER A 233 28.66 5.70 13.33
C SER A 233 27.15 5.68 13.55
N LYS A 234 26.63 6.58 14.39
CA LYS A 234 25.18 6.84 14.55
C LYS A 234 24.56 7.62 13.37
N ALA A 235 25.39 8.07 12.43
CA ALA A 235 24.99 8.97 11.35
C ALA A 235 23.95 8.38 10.37
N PRO A 236 24.04 7.10 9.94
CA PRO A 236 23.09 6.55 8.96
C PRO A 236 21.66 6.48 9.50
N LYS A 237 21.50 6.08 10.77
CA LYS A 237 20.19 5.98 11.42
C LYS A 237 19.56 7.35 11.63
N SER A 238 20.32 8.35 12.08
CA SER A 238 19.81 9.71 12.28
C SER A 238 19.43 10.38 10.95
N GLN A 239 20.23 10.17 9.90
CA GLN A 239 19.92 10.66 8.56
C GLN A 239 18.66 10.01 7.99
N LEU A 240 18.55 8.67 8.02
CA LEU A 240 17.37 7.99 7.48
C LEU A 240 16.10 8.34 8.26
N LYS A 241 16.21 8.45 9.59
CA LYS A 241 15.11 8.93 10.43
C LYS A 241 14.70 10.34 10.03
N LYS A 242 15.67 11.27 9.91
CA LYS A 242 15.41 12.64 9.47
C LYS A 242 14.70 12.69 8.11
N VAL A 243 15.18 11.95 7.11
CA VAL A 243 14.54 11.90 5.78
C VAL A 243 13.11 11.34 5.88
N SER A 244 12.91 10.31 6.70
CA SER A 244 11.58 9.73 6.92
C SER A 244 10.62 10.71 7.59
N ASP A 245 11.12 11.51 8.55
CA ASP A 245 10.36 12.53 9.26
C ASP A 245 10.05 13.72 8.33
N ASP A 246 11.01 14.14 7.50
CA ASP A 246 10.80 15.19 6.48
C ASP A 246 9.69 14.78 5.48
N ILE A 247 9.72 13.54 4.97
CA ILE A 247 8.67 13.02 4.08
C ILE A 247 7.31 13.02 4.78
N ASP A 248 7.25 12.57 6.04
CA ASP A 248 6.03 12.54 6.85
C ASP A 248 5.42 13.93 7.01
N GLN A 249 6.26 14.92 7.30
CA GLN A 249 5.86 16.31 7.43
C GLN A 249 5.35 16.88 6.10
N MET A 250 6.13 16.72 5.02
CA MET A 250 5.75 17.21 3.68
C MET A 250 4.46 16.57 3.17
N PHE A 251 4.27 15.28 3.43
CA PHE A 251 3.07 14.56 3.04
C PHE A 251 1.85 15.05 3.82
N SER A 252 1.98 15.23 5.15
CA SER A 252 0.93 15.76 6.00
C SER A 252 0.49 17.16 5.57
N GLN A 253 1.45 18.03 5.25
CA GLN A 253 1.17 19.38 4.74
C GLN A 253 0.47 19.35 3.38
N SER A 254 0.88 18.45 2.49
CA SER A 254 0.28 18.32 1.15
C SER A 254 -1.17 17.85 1.23
N CYS A 255 -1.48 16.91 2.13
CA CYS A 255 -2.84 16.42 2.33
C CYS A 255 -3.75 17.43 3.04
N GLY A 256 -3.25 18.15 4.05
CA GLY A 256 -4.03 19.15 4.80
C GLY A 256 -4.49 20.34 3.94
N ARG A 257 -3.78 20.64 2.83
CA ARG A 257 -4.22 21.65 1.86
C ARG A 257 -5.42 21.20 1.03
N MET A 258 -5.58 19.89 0.78
CA MET A 258 -6.69 19.37 -0.03
C MET A 258 -8.01 19.30 0.73
N GLU A 259 -7.98 19.05 2.04
CA GLU A 259 -9.19 18.86 2.85
C GLU A 259 -9.96 20.15 3.15
N LYS A 260 -9.32 21.32 3.07
CA LYS A 260 -9.98 22.62 3.27
C LYS A 260 -11.01 22.97 2.16
N GLY A 261 -11.13 22.15 1.11
CA GLY A 261 -11.82 22.50 -0.13
C GLY A 261 -13.29 22.06 -0.30
N LYS A 262 -13.80 21.03 0.38
CA LYS A 262 -15.20 20.56 0.27
C LYS A 262 -15.43 19.35 1.18
N VAL A 263 -16.38 19.44 2.12
CA VAL A 263 -16.84 18.28 2.89
C VAL A 263 -17.88 17.54 2.05
N PHE A 264 -17.52 16.39 1.49
CA PHE A 264 -18.51 15.50 0.87
C PHE A 264 -19.23 14.69 1.96
N GLY A 265 -20.55 14.54 1.81
CA GLY A 265 -21.40 13.77 2.73
C GLY A 265 -20.88 12.34 2.92
N ARG A 266 -20.81 11.89 4.18
CA ARG A 266 -20.28 10.56 4.53
C ARG A 266 -21.37 9.49 4.38
N ASP A 267 -21.28 8.68 3.33
CA ASP A 267 -22.00 7.41 3.29
C ASP A 267 -21.33 6.42 4.25
N LYS A 268 -22.03 6.05 5.32
CA LYS A 268 -21.58 5.02 6.27
C LYS A 268 -21.69 3.64 5.62
N LEU A 269 -20.57 3.10 5.17
CA LEU A 269 -20.47 1.70 4.77
C LEU A 269 -20.19 0.82 6.00
N ARG A 270 -21.06 -0.16 6.29
CA ARG A 270 -20.75 -1.24 7.22
C ARG A 270 -20.24 -2.44 6.41
N VAL A 271 -19.05 -2.90 6.73
CA VAL A 271 -18.43 -4.09 6.11
C VAL A 271 -18.52 -5.21 7.14
N LEU A 272 -19.31 -6.24 6.85
CA LEU A 272 -19.36 -7.49 7.60
C LEU A 272 -18.42 -8.48 6.90
N ILE A 273 -17.36 -8.90 7.59
CA ILE A 273 -16.43 -9.91 7.06
C ILE A 273 -16.85 -11.26 7.66
N LEU A 274 -17.43 -12.13 6.84
CA LEU A 274 -17.75 -13.50 7.22
C LEU A 274 -16.64 -14.43 6.72
N SER A 275 -16.05 -15.19 7.63
CA SER A 275 -15.09 -16.25 7.30
C SER A 275 -15.83 -17.59 7.34
N GLN A 276 -15.91 -18.29 6.21
CA GLN A 276 -16.31 -19.69 6.19
C GLN A 276 -15.11 -20.53 5.76
N SER A 277 -14.77 -21.53 6.58
CA SER A 277 -13.83 -22.65 6.38
C SER A 277 -12.41 -22.57 6.96
N GLU A 278 -11.97 -23.76 7.40
CA GLU A 278 -10.78 -24.16 8.15
C GLU A 278 -9.46 -24.19 7.32
N PRO A 279 -8.28 -24.35 7.94
CA PRO A 279 -7.03 -23.81 7.42
C PRO A 279 -6.33 -24.76 6.45
N SER A 280 -6.26 -24.36 5.18
CA SER A 280 -5.21 -24.83 4.27
C SER A 280 -4.43 -23.64 3.71
N LYS A 281 -3.11 -23.72 3.92
CA LYS A 281 -2.05 -22.78 3.52
C LYS A 281 -2.35 -22.10 2.18
N SER A 282 -2.28 -20.76 2.17
CA SER A 282 -2.32 -19.82 1.03
C SER A 282 -3.65 -19.14 0.62
N ALA A 283 -4.80 -19.43 1.24
CA ALA A 283 -6.09 -18.83 0.85
C ALA A 283 -6.59 -17.71 1.79
N PHE A 284 -5.78 -16.69 2.11
CA PHE A 284 -6.16 -15.72 3.18
C PHE A 284 -6.46 -14.27 2.77
N LEU A 285 -6.39 -13.89 1.48
CA LEU A 285 -6.53 -12.48 1.09
C LEU A 285 -7.60 -12.13 0.05
N PRO A 286 -7.90 -12.90 -1.00
CA PRO A 286 -8.96 -12.49 -1.92
C PRO A 286 -10.34 -12.57 -1.25
N ASP A 287 -10.61 -13.55 -0.38
CA ASP A 287 -11.96 -13.80 0.14
C ASP A 287 -12.30 -12.94 1.38
N ALA A 288 -11.33 -12.62 2.23
CA ALA A 288 -11.55 -11.75 3.40
C ALA A 288 -12.02 -10.32 3.06
N PHE A 289 -11.88 -9.91 1.79
CA PHE A 289 -12.30 -8.59 1.30
C PHE A 289 -13.28 -8.64 0.10
N ARG A 290 -13.61 -9.83 -0.43
CA ARG A 290 -14.60 -9.98 -1.51
C ARG A 290 -16.04 -9.81 -1.02
N ASP A 291 -16.33 -10.22 0.22
CA ASP A 291 -17.70 -10.24 0.76
C ASP A 291 -18.08 -8.98 1.54
N ALA A 292 -17.49 -7.83 1.20
CA ALA A 292 -17.97 -6.54 1.69
C ALA A 292 -19.34 -6.20 1.06
N VAL A 293 -20.42 -6.81 1.58
CA VAL A 293 -21.79 -6.52 1.17
C VAL A 293 -22.16 -5.11 1.64
N VAL A 294 -22.42 -4.23 0.67
CA VAL A 294 -22.92 -2.87 0.92
C VAL A 294 -24.37 -2.97 1.39
N VAL A 295 -24.61 -2.93 2.70
CA VAL A 295 -25.97 -2.75 3.24
C VAL A 295 -26.28 -1.26 3.25
N ARG A 296 -27.00 -0.77 2.23
CA ARG A 296 -27.62 0.57 2.27
C ARG A 296 -28.85 0.49 3.15
N ASN A 297 -28.89 1.28 4.22
CA ASN A 297 -30.14 1.49 4.96
C ASN A 297 -31.12 2.24 4.04
N PRO A 298 -32.36 1.79 3.90
CA PRO A 298 -33.38 2.61 3.25
C PRO A 298 -33.54 3.89 4.07
N VAL A 299 -33.44 5.04 3.40
CA VAL A 299 -33.89 6.31 3.96
C VAL A 299 -35.39 6.18 4.12
N VAL A 300 -35.86 6.06 5.36
CA VAL A 300 -37.29 6.16 5.66
C VAL A 300 -37.62 7.64 5.53
N SER A 301 -38.26 7.98 4.40
CA SER A 301 -38.92 9.27 4.18
C SER A 301 -40.17 9.38 5.03
#